data_AF-K0S030-F1
#
_entry.id   AF-K0S030-F1
#
_cell.length_a   1.000
_cell.length_b   1.000
_cell.length_c   1.000
_cell.angle_alpha   90.00
_cell.angle_beta   90.00
_cell.angle_gamma   90.00
#
_symmetry.space_group_name_H-M   'P 1'
#
loop_
_entity.id
_entity.type
_entity.pdbx_description
1 polymer ?
#
loop_
_entity_poly.entity_id
_entity_poly.type
_entity_poly.pdbx_seq_one_letter_code
_entity_poly.pdbx_strand_id
1 'polypeptide(L)'
;MIKINSIALTAALCGFSGYADAAGCHPAFSGSATYVAGDWVSASSTVETTEACTCGTTGCPTPTGQTTGCEKTTTTTEVHNYQCASGANSAFCSQAGFEPAGQFSDSAWTKESAVCS
;
A
#
# COMPACT_ATOMS: atom_id res chain seq x y z
N MET A 1 13.66 20.34 -10.68
CA MET A 1 14.69 19.65 -9.87
C MET A 1 14.28 19.74 -8.41
N ILE A 2 13.68 18.69 -7.87
CA ILE A 2 13.45 18.53 -6.42
C ILE A 2 14.11 17.22 -6.04
N LYS A 3 15.22 17.33 -5.31
CA LYS A 3 15.95 16.24 -4.67
C LYS A 3 15.31 16.02 -3.30
N ILE A 4 14.79 14.82 -3.05
CA ILE A 4 14.49 14.37 -1.69
C ILE A 4 15.26 13.07 -1.49
N ASN A 5 16.40 13.21 -0.81
CA ASN A 5 17.17 12.11 -0.27
C ASN A 5 16.47 11.67 1.02
N SER A 6 15.78 10.53 1.00
CA SER A 6 15.38 9.84 2.22
C SER A 6 16.15 8.52 2.29
N ILE A 7 17.16 8.53 3.16
CA ILE A 7 17.93 7.37 3.57
C ILE A 7 17.45 7.07 4.99
N ALA A 8 16.83 5.93 5.20
CA ALA A 8 16.90 5.09 6.40
C ALA A 8 15.73 4.11 6.42
N LEU A 9 16.00 2.84 6.13
CA LEU A 9 15.33 1.76 6.85
C LEU A 9 16.30 0.59 6.98
N THR A 10 17.13 0.64 8.01
CA THR A 10 17.94 -0.49 8.45
C THR A 10 17.20 -1.16 9.61
N ALA A 11 16.60 -2.31 9.36
CA ALA A 11 16.28 -3.35 10.35
C ALA A 11 16.36 -4.68 9.59
N ALA A 12 17.52 -5.33 9.62
CA ALA A 12 17.89 -6.35 10.60
C ALA A 12 17.26 -7.72 10.27
N LEU A 13 18.15 -8.59 9.79
CA LEU A 13 18.11 -10.03 9.61
C LEU A 13 17.09 -10.79 10.49
N CYS A 14 16.39 -11.74 9.85
CA CYS A 14 16.41 -13.19 10.11
C CYS A 14 15.11 -13.77 9.51
N GLY A 15 15.24 -14.64 8.52
CA GLY A 15 14.07 -15.38 8.02
C GLY A 15 13.46 -16.22 9.13
N PHE A 16 12.23 -15.90 9.52
CA PHE A 16 11.33 -16.85 10.16
C PHE A 16 9.90 -16.42 9.86
N SER A 17 9.12 -17.39 9.42
CA SER A 17 7.80 -17.26 8.84
C SER A 17 6.80 -16.50 9.73
N GLY A 18 6.14 -15.50 9.15
CA GLY A 18 4.75 -15.16 9.48
C GLY A 18 4.43 -14.60 10.87
N TYR A 19 5.34 -13.90 11.55
CA TYR A 19 4.96 -13.24 12.81
C TYR A 19 4.18 -11.95 12.50
N ALA A 20 2.87 -11.95 12.76
CA ALA A 20 2.07 -10.73 12.82
C ALA A 20 2.36 -10.01 14.16
N ASP A 21 2.55 -8.70 14.14
CA ASP A 21 2.77 -7.89 15.34
C ASP A 21 1.48 -7.77 16.19
N ALA A 22 1.55 -7.02 17.29
CA ALA A 22 0.42 -6.83 18.20
C ALA A 22 -0.79 -6.12 17.54
N ALA A 23 -0.56 -5.41 16.43
CA ALA A 23 -1.55 -4.77 15.58
C ALA A 23 -2.05 -5.70 14.45
N GLY A 24 -1.51 -6.92 14.37
CA GLY A 24 -1.85 -7.91 13.34
C GLY A 24 -1.12 -7.69 12.02
N CYS A 25 -0.13 -6.80 11.94
CA CYS A 25 0.63 -6.61 10.71
C CYS A 25 1.79 -7.60 10.62
N HIS A 26 1.95 -8.23 9.46
CA HIS A 26 3.13 -8.99 9.10
C HIS A 26 4.34 -8.08 8.79
N PRO A 27 5.55 -8.64 8.64
CA PRO A 27 6.72 -7.85 8.27
C PRO A 27 6.49 -7.06 6.99
N ALA A 28 7.00 -5.83 6.93
CA ALA A 28 6.88 -5.00 5.74
C ALA A 28 7.53 -5.67 4.52
N PHE A 29 6.90 -5.56 3.35
CA PHE A 29 7.48 -6.04 2.10
C PHE A 29 8.85 -5.38 1.82
N SER A 30 9.77 -6.18 1.30
CA SER A 30 11.10 -5.77 0.87
C SER A 30 11.39 -6.30 -0.52
N GLY A 31 11.65 -5.41 -1.49
CA GLY A 31 12.01 -5.79 -2.86
C GLY A 31 13.37 -6.48 -2.99
N SER A 32 14.14 -6.60 -1.91
CA SER A 32 15.38 -7.38 -1.85
C SER A 32 15.22 -8.76 -1.22
N ALA A 33 14.05 -9.08 -0.66
CA ALA A 33 13.75 -10.37 -0.08
C ALA A 33 13.23 -11.36 -1.13
N THR A 34 13.34 -12.65 -0.82
CA THR A 34 12.72 -13.71 -1.61
C THR A 34 11.53 -14.26 -0.83
N TYR A 35 10.38 -14.25 -1.50
CA TYR A 35 9.11 -14.73 -0.98
C TYR A 35 8.68 -15.99 -1.70
N VAL A 36 8.14 -16.94 -0.95
CA VAL A 36 7.57 -18.18 -1.47
C VAL A 36 6.06 -18.24 -1.20
N ALA A 37 5.38 -19.15 -1.89
CA ALA A 37 3.94 -19.36 -1.73
C ALA A 37 3.56 -19.50 -0.25
N GLY A 38 2.60 -18.70 0.18
CA GLY A 38 2.10 -18.69 1.55
C GLY A 38 2.80 -17.74 2.52
N ASP A 39 3.93 -17.11 2.12
CA ASP A 39 4.57 -16.06 2.91
C ASP A 39 3.65 -14.84 3.05
N TRP A 40 3.75 -14.19 4.20
CA TRP A 40 2.96 -13.02 4.52
C TRP A 40 3.83 -11.78 4.67
N VAL A 41 3.37 -10.68 4.10
CA VAL A 41 3.95 -9.35 4.24
C VAL A 41 2.86 -8.32 4.46
N SER A 42 3.23 -7.15 4.99
CA SER A 42 2.34 -6.00 5.02
C SER A 42 2.82 -4.90 4.08
N ALA A 43 1.86 -4.22 3.47
CA ALA A 43 2.12 -3.06 2.63
C ALA A 43 1.02 -2.01 2.81
N SER A 44 1.42 -0.74 2.79
CA SER A 44 0.49 0.38 2.80
C SER A 44 0.03 0.71 1.38
N SER A 45 -1.27 0.93 1.23
CA SER A 45 -1.87 1.49 0.03
C SER A 45 -2.41 2.87 0.35
N THR A 46 -2.02 3.87 -0.45
CA THR A 46 -2.57 5.22 -0.38
C THR A 46 -3.49 5.42 -1.57
N VAL A 47 -4.77 5.67 -1.29
CA VAL A 47 -5.79 5.94 -2.29
C VAL A 47 -6.23 7.39 -2.15
N GLU A 48 -6.12 8.13 -3.23
CA GLU A 48 -6.72 9.46 -3.35
C GLU A 48 -8.11 9.32 -3.93
N THR A 49 -9.11 9.72 -3.16
CA THR A 49 -10.50 9.76 -3.61
C THR A 49 -10.85 11.21 -3.87
N THR A 50 -11.14 11.52 -5.13
CA THR A 50 -11.68 12.82 -5.53
C THR A 50 -13.19 12.69 -5.69
N GLU A 51 -13.94 13.46 -4.91
CA GLU A 51 -15.39 13.48 -4.95
C GLU A 51 -15.92 14.90 -5.18
N ALA A 52 -17.05 15.01 -5.87
CA ALA A 52 -17.72 16.28 -6.07
C ALA A 52 -18.27 16.79 -4.74
N CYS A 53 -18.04 18.07 -4.46
CA CYS A 53 -18.48 18.71 -3.23
C CYS A 53 -19.09 20.09 -3.51
N THR A 54 -19.85 20.59 -2.54
CA THR A 54 -20.47 21.92 -2.64
C THR A 54 -19.42 22.99 -2.43
N CYS A 55 -19.21 23.82 -3.45
CA CYS A 55 -18.33 24.99 -3.38
C CYS A 55 -18.66 25.85 -2.14
N GLY A 56 -17.63 26.26 -1.41
CA GLY A 56 -17.73 27.11 -0.22
C GLY A 56 -18.00 26.37 1.09
N THR A 57 -18.12 25.04 1.09
CA THR A 57 -18.25 24.25 2.32
C THR A 57 -16.90 23.91 2.94
N THR A 58 -16.86 23.74 4.27
CA THR A 58 -15.63 23.38 4.99
C THR A 58 -15.06 22.06 4.45
N GLY A 59 -13.82 22.13 3.94
CA GLY A 59 -13.13 20.99 3.35
C GLY A 59 -13.31 20.83 1.84
N CYS A 60 -14.09 21.69 1.18
CA CYS A 60 -14.22 21.75 -0.28
C CYS A 60 -13.52 23.02 -0.79
N PRO A 61 -12.31 22.94 -1.38
CA PRO A 61 -11.62 24.11 -1.89
C PRO A 61 -12.46 24.77 -2.98
N THR A 62 -12.56 26.11 -2.93
CA THR A 62 -13.25 26.89 -3.95
C THR A 62 -12.24 27.79 -4.63
N PRO A 63 -11.68 27.37 -5.78
CA PRO A 63 -10.86 28.23 -6.61
C PRO A 63 -11.60 29.52 -6.94
N THR A 64 -10.87 30.64 -7.01
CA THR A 64 -11.46 31.96 -7.22
C THR A 64 -12.31 32.00 -8.49
N GLY A 65 -13.60 32.32 -8.34
CA GLY A 65 -14.55 32.42 -9.45
C GLY A 65 -15.24 31.10 -9.83
N GLN A 66 -14.91 29.98 -9.19
CA GLN A 66 -15.58 28.70 -9.40
C GLN A 66 -16.85 28.61 -8.52
N THR A 67 -18.02 28.58 -9.17
CA THR A 67 -19.32 28.43 -8.50
C THR A 67 -19.93 27.04 -8.69
N THR A 68 -19.36 26.21 -9.57
CA THR A 68 -19.80 24.84 -9.88
C THR A 68 -18.60 23.93 -10.16
N GLY A 69 -18.75 22.64 -9.91
CA GLY A 69 -17.70 21.64 -10.17
C GLY A 69 -16.52 21.69 -9.20
N CYS A 70 -16.75 22.07 -7.94
CA CYS A 70 -15.75 21.94 -6.90
C CYS A 70 -15.59 20.48 -6.50
N GLU A 71 -14.34 20.08 -6.27
CA GLU A 71 -13.99 18.71 -5.89
C GLU A 71 -13.13 18.73 -4.64
N LYS A 72 -13.24 17.66 -3.86
CA LYS A 72 -12.42 17.42 -2.69
C LYS A 72 -11.64 16.15 -2.92
N THR A 73 -10.32 16.24 -2.80
CA THR A 73 -9.44 15.08 -2.77
C THR A 73 -9.18 14.71 -1.32
N THR A 74 -9.50 13.47 -0.97
CA THR A 74 -9.19 12.87 0.32
C THR A 74 -8.15 11.79 0.10
N THR A 75 -7.04 11.87 0.81
CA THR A 75 -5.98 10.86 0.79
C THR A 75 -6.21 9.91 1.97
N THR A 76 -6.47 8.64 1.68
CA THR A 76 -6.63 7.59 2.68
C THR A 76 -5.48 6.61 2.56
N THR A 77 -4.76 6.37 3.66
CA THR A 77 -3.69 5.37 3.73
C THR A 77 -4.11 4.24 4.66
N GLU A 78 -4.13 3.02 4.14
CA GLU A 78 -4.45 1.80 4.88
C GLU A 78 -3.29 0.82 4.74
N VAL A 79 -3.03 0.03 5.79
CA VAL A 79 -2.05 -1.05 5.76
C VAL A 79 -2.80 -2.37 5.75
N HIS A 80 -2.46 -3.23 4.81
CA HIS A 80 -3.04 -4.56 4.70
C HIS A 80 -1.97 -5.63 4.69
N ASN A 81 -2.37 -6.82 5.08
CA ASN A 81 -1.59 -8.03 4.92
C ASN A 81 -1.81 -8.62 3.53
N TYR A 82 -0.74 -9.19 2.98
CA TYR A 82 -0.70 -9.78 1.66
C TYR A 82 -0.01 -11.13 1.77
N GLN A 83 -0.68 -12.18 1.31
CA GLN A 83 -0.11 -13.51 1.23
C GLN A 83 0.42 -13.77 -0.19
N CYS A 84 1.66 -14.20 -0.32
CA CYS A 84 2.22 -14.61 -1.60
C CYS A 84 1.36 -15.76 -2.17
N ALA A 85 0.87 -15.56 -3.40
CA ALA A 85 0.00 -16.48 -4.09
C ALA A 85 0.65 -17.86 -4.24
N SER A 86 -0.17 -18.90 -4.32
CA SER A 86 0.30 -20.27 -4.52
C SER A 86 0.44 -20.63 -6.00
N GLY A 87 1.12 -21.75 -6.29
CA GLY A 87 1.31 -22.24 -7.66
C GLY A 87 2.27 -21.37 -8.48
N ALA A 88 2.07 -21.29 -9.80
CA ALA A 88 2.95 -20.55 -10.70
C ALA A 88 3.06 -19.05 -10.35
N ASN A 89 2.02 -18.49 -9.71
CA ASN A 89 1.97 -17.09 -9.34
C ASN A 89 2.94 -16.73 -8.20
N SER A 90 3.39 -17.71 -7.41
CA SER A 90 4.39 -17.47 -6.36
C SER A 90 5.72 -16.99 -6.91
N ALA A 91 6.00 -17.26 -8.19
CA ALA A 91 7.21 -16.78 -8.87
C ALA A 91 7.24 -15.25 -9.02
N PHE A 92 6.10 -14.57 -8.88
CA PHE A 92 6.00 -13.12 -9.03
C PHE A 92 6.17 -12.36 -7.70
N CYS A 93 6.02 -13.02 -6.55
CA CYS A 93 6.09 -12.35 -5.23
C CYS A 93 7.45 -11.67 -4.97
N SER A 94 8.52 -12.12 -5.63
CA SER A 94 9.86 -11.53 -5.53
C SER A 94 10.25 -10.68 -6.74
N GLN A 95 9.33 -10.46 -7.70
CA GLN A 95 9.62 -9.71 -8.92
C GLN A 95 9.27 -8.23 -8.75
N ALA A 96 10.16 -7.37 -9.24
CA ALA A 96 9.90 -5.94 -9.31
C ALA A 96 8.68 -5.66 -10.22
N GLY A 97 7.83 -4.74 -9.80
CA GLY A 97 6.54 -4.42 -10.43
C GLY A 97 5.36 -5.25 -9.90
N PHE A 98 5.62 -6.34 -9.17
CA PHE A 98 4.61 -7.18 -8.53
C PHE A 98 4.58 -6.97 -7.02
N GLU A 99 5.03 -5.82 -6.54
CA GLU A 99 4.99 -5.48 -5.12
C GLU A 99 3.54 -5.51 -4.60
N PRO A 100 3.33 -5.91 -3.34
CA PRO A 100 2.02 -5.82 -2.70
C PRO A 100 1.54 -4.37 -2.68
N ALA A 101 0.22 -4.18 -2.84
CA ALA A 101 -0.42 -2.87 -3.04
C ALA A 101 -0.02 -2.14 -4.35
N GLY A 102 0.81 -2.74 -5.21
CA GLY A 102 1.16 -2.24 -6.53
C GLY A 102 0.15 -2.60 -7.62
N GLN A 103 0.36 -2.07 -8.83
CA GLN A 103 -0.55 -2.26 -9.98
C GLN A 103 -0.77 -3.74 -10.35
N PHE A 104 0.25 -4.59 -10.21
CA PHE A 104 0.18 -6.02 -10.51
C PHE A 104 0.12 -6.90 -9.26
N SER A 105 -0.14 -6.30 -8.10
CA SER A 105 -0.21 -6.99 -6.81
C SER A 105 -1.14 -8.20 -6.86
N ASP A 106 -2.33 -8.06 -7.46
CA ASP A 106 -3.34 -9.13 -7.49
C ASP A 106 -2.90 -10.39 -8.26
N SER A 107 -1.83 -10.30 -9.06
CA SER A 107 -1.26 -11.46 -9.75
C SER A 107 -0.32 -12.27 -8.86
N ALA A 108 0.33 -11.63 -7.88
CA ALA A 108 1.36 -12.22 -7.03
C ALA A 108 0.91 -12.39 -5.58
N TRP A 109 -0.05 -11.60 -5.13
CA TRP A 109 -0.43 -11.48 -3.72
C TRP A 109 -1.93 -11.55 -3.54
N THR A 110 -2.36 -12.27 -2.50
CA THR A 110 -3.73 -12.27 -2.03
C THR A 110 -3.84 -11.26 -0.90
N LYS A 111 -4.61 -10.19 -1.12
CA LYS A 111 -4.86 -9.14 -0.12
C LYS A 111 -5.84 -9.64 0.95
N GLU A 112 -5.48 -9.45 2.22
CA GLU A 112 -6.41 -9.62 3.34
C GLU A 112 -7.33 -8.40 3.45
N SER A 113 -8.63 -8.63 3.63
CA SER A 113 -9.61 -7.53 3.74
C SER A 113 -9.46 -6.74 5.04
N ALA A 114 -8.91 -7.35 6.10
CA ALA A 114 -8.64 -6.67 7.35
C ALA A 114 -7.52 -5.64 7.16
N VAL A 115 -7.72 -4.45 7.71
CA VAL A 115 -6.65 -3.47 7.92
C VAL A 115 -5.88 -3.91 9.15
N CYS A 116 -4.55 -3.85 9.09
CA CYS A 116 -3.70 -4.03 10.26
C CYS A 116 -3.18 -2.65 10.70
N SER A 117 -3.17 -2.35 12.00
CA SER A 117 -2.89 -0.99 12.50
C SER A 117 -2.51 -0.94 13.97
#